data_AF-A0AA88RDT3-F1
#
_entry.id   AF-A0AA88RDT3-F1
#
_cell.length_a   1.000
_cell.length_b   1.000
_cell.length_c   1.000
_cell.angle_alpha   90.00
_cell.angle_beta   90.00
_cell.angle_gamma   90.00
#
_symmetry.space_group_name_H-M   'P 1'
#
loop_
_entity.id
_entity.type
_entity.pdbx_description
1 polymer ?
#
loop_
_entity_poly.entity_id
_entity_poly.type
_entity_poly.pdbx_seq_one_letter_code
_entity_poly.pdbx_strand_id
1 'polypeptide(L)'
;KSEQDADYIPMPMVLIDQDSDSEATLVQVSFGDRLGALIDTMKALKDLGLDVAKGTVTTEGSVTQTKFFITRLATGRKVEDPDLLERIRLTIINNLLKYHPESSERLAMGEAFGIKAPEKKLDVDIATHINVKDDGPKRSLLSIETADRPGLLLEIVKIMADVNISVESAEIDTEGLVAKDKFHVSYRGAALN
;
A
#
# COMPACT_ATOMS: atom_id res chain seq x y z
N LYS A 1 4.14 -28.45 23.62
CA LYS A 1 4.78 -27.14 23.94
C LYS A 1 5.74 -26.88 22.81
N SER A 2 5.39 -26.00 21.90
CA SER A 2 6.23 -25.61 20.77
C SER A 2 6.33 -24.11 20.86
N GLU A 3 7.51 -23.62 21.23
CA GLU A 3 7.83 -22.21 21.13
C GLU A 3 7.85 -21.89 19.62
N GLN A 4 6.82 -21.17 19.14
CA GLN A 4 6.85 -20.63 17.78
C GLN A 4 7.91 -19.53 17.76
N ASP A 5 8.83 -19.61 16.80
CA ASP A 5 9.95 -18.67 16.66
C ASP A 5 9.46 -17.22 16.64
N ALA A 6 9.60 -16.53 17.77
CA ALA A 6 9.31 -15.11 17.91
C ALA A 6 10.30 -14.21 17.12
N ASP A 7 11.38 -14.83 16.61
CA ASP A 7 12.46 -14.20 15.85
C ASP A 7 12.39 -14.52 14.34
N TYR A 8 11.29 -15.10 13.82
CA TYR A 8 11.15 -15.29 12.36
C TYR A 8 10.97 -13.94 11.64
N ILE A 9 12.06 -13.44 11.07
CA ILE A 9 12.06 -12.27 10.19
C ILE A 9 11.55 -12.71 8.80
N PRO A 10 10.35 -12.28 8.36
CA PRO A 10 9.84 -12.67 7.05
C PRO A 10 10.70 -12.01 5.96
N MET A 11 11.19 -12.80 5.00
CA MET A 11 11.95 -12.25 3.88
C MET A 11 11.00 -11.49 2.93
N PRO A 12 11.31 -10.24 2.52
CA PRO A 12 10.42 -9.48 1.66
C PRO A 12 10.33 -10.13 0.28
N MET A 13 9.13 -10.58 -0.09
CA MET A 13 8.86 -11.08 -1.44
C MET A 13 8.10 -10.03 -2.23
N VAL A 14 8.57 -9.76 -3.46
CA VAL A 14 7.87 -8.92 -4.45
C VAL A 14 7.71 -9.72 -5.73
N LEU A 15 6.46 -9.98 -6.10
CA LEU A 15 6.05 -10.62 -7.35
C LEU A 15 5.42 -9.55 -8.25
N ILE A 16 5.82 -9.53 -9.52
CA ILE A 16 5.21 -8.70 -10.55
C ILE A 16 4.58 -9.64 -11.57
N ASP A 17 3.32 -9.38 -11.91
CA ASP A 17 2.48 -10.17 -12.80
C ASP A 17 1.89 -9.23 -13.88
N GLN A 18 2.08 -9.64 -15.14
CA GLN A 18 1.65 -8.92 -16.34
C GLN A 18 0.50 -9.63 -17.06
N ASP A 19 0.04 -10.78 -16.57
CA ASP A 19 -0.93 -11.64 -17.26
C ASP A 19 -2.31 -11.62 -16.58
N SER A 20 -2.36 -11.35 -15.27
CA SER A 20 -3.61 -11.37 -14.47
C SER A 20 -4.61 -10.22 -14.74
N ASP A 21 -4.20 -9.13 -15.41
CA ASP A 21 -5.06 -7.98 -15.76
C ASP A 21 -4.58 -7.35 -17.08
N SER A 22 -5.49 -6.88 -17.95
CA SER A 22 -5.11 -6.29 -19.25
C SER A 22 -4.70 -4.81 -19.17
N GLU A 23 -5.25 -4.06 -18.21
CA GLU A 23 -5.15 -2.60 -18.14
C GLU A 23 -4.14 -2.13 -17.08
N ALA A 24 -3.83 -2.98 -16.09
CA ALA A 24 -2.90 -2.70 -15.00
C ALA A 24 -1.86 -3.82 -14.83
N THR A 25 -0.77 -3.48 -14.14
CA THR A 25 0.26 -4.45 -13.72
C THR A 25 -0.01 -4.85 -12.28
N LEU A 26 -0.08 -6.13 -11.98
CA LEU A 26 -0.24 -6.62 -10.62
C LEU A 26 1.13 -6.69 -9.92
N VAL A 27 1.25 -6.03 -8.79
CA VAL A 27 2.40 -6.12 -7.88
C VAL A 27 1.94 -6.66 -6.55
N GLN A 28 2.44 -7.84 -6.19
CA GLN A 28 2.21 -8.46 -4.89
C GLN A 28 3.44 -8.31 -4.02
N VAL A 29 3.23 -7.90 -2.77
CA VAL A 29 4.24 -7.73 -1.72
C VAL A 29 3.85 -8.61 -0.53
N SER A 30 4.78 -9.34 0.05
CA SER A 30 4.55 -10.15 1.26
C SER A 30 5.65 -9.91 2.28
N PHE A 31 5.33 -9.18 3.36
CA PHE A 31 6.31 -8.76 4.37
C PHE A 31 5.69 -8.11 5.63
N GLY A 32 5.95 -8.69 6.81
CA GLY A 32 5.77 -8.05 8.14
C GLY A 32 4.36 -7.52 8.47
N ASP A 33 4.22 -6.75 9.55
CA ASP A 33 2.97 -6.07 9.97
C ASP A 33 3.09 -4.53 10.00
N ARG A 34 4.20 -3.99 9.47
CA ARG A 34 4.57 -2.58 9.67
C ARG A 34 3.92 -1.67 8.63
N LEU A 35 2.81 -1.02 9.03
CA LEU A 35 2.11 0.03 8.27
C LEU A 35 3.04 1.11 7.69
N GLY A 36 4.13 1.46 8.39
CA GLY A 36 5.15 2.41 7.88
C GLY A 36 5.86 1.95 6.60
N ALA A 37 6.10 0.65 6.45
CA ALA A 37 6.71 0.08 5.25
C ALA A 37 5.75 0.15 4.04
N LEU A 38 4.45 0.06 4.28
CA LEU A 38 3.40 0.26 3.28
C LEU A 38 3.34 1.73 2.80
N ILE A 39 3.42 2.69 3.73
CA ILE A 39 3.41 4.13 3.42
C ILE A 39 4.61 4.51 2.52
N ASP A 40 5.82 4.05 2.86
CA ASP A 40 7.01 4.34 2.05
C ASP A 40 6.96 3.62 0.69
N THR A 41 6.41 2.40 0.64
CA THR A 41 6.16 1.66 -0.62
C THR A 41 5.21 2.45 -1.54
N MET A 42 4.05 2.88 -1.02
CA MET A 42 3.08 3.67 -1.76
C MET A 42 3.64 5.02 -2.22
N LYS A 43 4.45 5.67 -1.38
CA LYS A 43 5.16 6.90 -1.74
C LYS A 43 6.14 6.67 -2.88
N ALA A 44 6.94 5.60 -2.83
CA ALA A 44 7.95 5.36 -3.85
C ALA A 44 7.34 4.94 -5.20
N LEU A 45 6.23 4.21 -5.21
CA LEU A 45 5.45 3.99 -6.44
C LEU A 45 5.01 5.33 -7.07
N LYS A 46 4.47 6.25 -6.25
CA LYS A 46 4.12 7.60 -6.72
C LYS A 46 5.33 8.39 -7.22
N ASP A 47 6.46 8.34 -6.52
CA ASP A 47 7.70 9.03 -6.90
C ASP A 47 8.32 8.46 -8.20
N LEU A 48 8.00 7.22 -8.58
CA LEU A 48 8.31 6.62 -9.89
C LEU A 48 7.33 7.03 -11.03
N GLY A 49 6.34 7.88 -10.75
CA GLY A 49 5.32 8.27 -11.73
C GLY A 49 4.29 7.17 -11.98
N LEU A 50 3.94 6.41 -10.95
CA LEU A 50 2.95 5.34 -10.97
C LEU A 50 1.76 5.72 -10.08
N ASP A 51 0.61 5.11 -10.34
CA ASP A 51 -0.58 5.22 -9.52
C ASP A 51 -1.14 3.83 -9.21
N VAL A 52 -1.89 3.71 -8.11
CA VAL A 52 -2.47 2.44 -7.64
C VAL A 52 -3.97 2.51 -7.86
N ALA A 53 -4.45 1.84 -8.91
CA ALA A 53 -5.87 1.89 -9.30
C ALA A 53 -6.74 0.99 -8.40
N LYS A 54 -6.19 -0.14 -7.95
CA LYS A 54 -6.85 -1.10 -7.06
C LYS A 54 -5.84 -1.76 -6.14
N GLY A 55 -6.32 -2.33 -5.03
CA GLY A 55 -5.47 -3.13 -4.17
C GLY A 55 -6.19 -3.85 -3.05
N THR A 56 -5.52 -4.83 -2.47
CA THR A 56 -5.99 -5.56 -1.28
C THR A 56 -4.86 -5.71 -0.29
N VAL A 57 -5.14 -5.46 0.99
CA VAL A 57 -4.22 -5.74 2.11
C VAL A 57 -4.84 -6.85 2.95
N THR A 58 -4.08 -7.93 3.19
CA THR A 58 -4.49 -9.06 4.04
C THR A 58 -3.36 -9.41 4.99
N THR A 59 -3.64 -9.47 6.29
CA THR A 59 -2.65 -9.85 7.32
C THR A 59 -2.96 -11.24 7.86
N GLU A 60 -2.01 -12.18 7.73
CA GLU A 60 -2.08 -13.52 8.30
C GLU A 60 -0.93 -13.73 9.29
N GLY A 61 -1.26 -13.76 10.59
CA GLY A 61 -0.24 -13.86 11.65
C GLY A 61 0.66 -12.62 11.68
N SER A 62 1.96 -12.83 11.45
CA SER A 62 2.98 -11.76 11.36
C SER A 62 3.31 -11.32 9.93
N VAL A 63 2.60 -11.83 8.92
CA VAL A 63 2.86 -11.56 7.50
C VAL A 63 1.67 -10.85 6.85
N THR A 64 1.90 -9.62 6.42
CA THR A 64 0.98 -8.86 5.56
C THR A 64 1.30 -9.15 4.11
N GLN A 65 0.29 -9.63 3.38
CA GLN A 65 0.29 -9.70 1.94
C GLN A 65 -0.49 -8.50 1.40
N THR A 66 0.16 -7.66 0.60
CA THR A 66 -0.49 -6.58 -0.14
C THR A 66 -0.44 -6.87 -1.64
N LYS A 67 -1.52 -6.61 -2.34
CA LYS A 67 -1.60 -6.64 -3.81
C LYS A 67 -2.00 -5.25 -4.31
N PHE A 68 -1.32 -4.79 -5.35
CA PHE A 68 -1.57 -3.50 -5.99
C PHE A 68 -1.72 -3.70 -7.50
N PHE A 69 -2.71 -3.06 -8.10
CA PHE A 69 -2.83 -2.94 -9.55
C PHE A 69 -2.32 -1.55 -9.92
N ILE A 70 -1.13 -1.50 -10.51
CA ILE A 70 -0.43 -0.25 -10.80
C ILE A 70 -0.56 0.15 -12.27
N THR A 71 -0.65 1.46 -12.50
CA THR A 71 -0.63 2.07 -13.83
C THR A 71 0.38 3.22 -13.87
N ARG A 72 0.73 3.70 -15.08
CA ARG A 72 1.54 4.90 -15.27
C ARG A 72 0.68 6.14 -15.02
N LEU A 73 1.06 6.92 -14.00
CA LEU A 73 0.35 8.14 -13.57
C LEU A 73 0.10 9.14 -14.72
N ALA A 74 1.03 9.25 -15.66
CA ALA A 74 0.92 10.20 -16.78
C ALA A 74 -0.09 9.79 -17.88
N THR A 75 -0.51 8.52 -17.93
CA THR A 75 -1.32 7.98 -19.04
C THR A 75 -2.49 7.08 -18.62
N GLY A 76 -2.56 6.66 -17.35
CA GLY A 76 -3.52 5.68 -16.85
C GLY A 76 -3.33 4.26 -17.41
N ARG A 77 -2.22 3.99 -18.13
CA ARG A 77 -1.98 2.69 -18.80
C ARG A 77 -1.08 1.77 -17.98
N LYS A 78 -1.20 0.47 -18.25
CA LYS A 78 -0.33 -0.61 -17.76
C LYS A 78 1.17 -0.30 -17.85
N VAL A 79 1.94 -0.92 -16.96
CA VAL A 79 3.40 -0.78 -16.90
C VAL A 79 4.05 -1.97 -17.60
N GLU A 80 4.34 -1.85 -18.90
CA GLU A 80 4.89 -2.97 -19.70
C GLU A 80 6.42 -2.89 -19.90
N ASP A 81 7.05 -1.81 -19.45
CA ASP A 81 8.46 -1.49 -19.67
C ASP A 81 9.37 -2.28 -18.71
N PRO A 82 10.24 -3.20 -19.20
CA PRO A 82 11.01 -4.10 -18.33
C PRO A 82 11.93 -3.38 -17.34
N ASP A 83 12.57 -2.29 -17.76
CA ASP A 83 13.49 -1.52 -16.91
C ASP A 83 12.72 -0.83 -15.77
N LEU A 84 11.53 -0.28 -16.06
CA LEU A 84 10.65 0.29 -15.05
C LEU A 84 10.09 -0.77 -14.11
N LEU A 85 9.76 -1.97 -14.60
CA LEU A 85 9.29 -3.08 -13.76
C LEU A 85 10.37 -3.57 -12.79
N GLU A 86 11.61 -3.70 -13.24
CA GLU A 86 12.72 -4.03 -12.35
C GLU A 86 12.97 -2.89 -11.34
N ARG A 87 12.88 -1.64 -11.79
CA ARG A 87 13.01 -0.47 -10.90
C ARG A 87 11.92 -0.44 -9.83
N ILE A 88 10.67 -0.81 -10.16
CA ILE A 88 9.58 -0.99 -9.20
C ILE A 88 9.96 -2.07 -8.18
N ARG A 89 10.34 -3.26 -8.67
CA ARG A 89 10.70 -4.40 -7.80
C ARG A 89 11.77 -4.04 -6.79
N LEU A 90 12.88 -3.45 -7.25
CA LEU A 90 13.99 -3.03 -6.40
C LEU A 90 13.60 -1.91 -5.43
N THR A 91 12.79 -0.94 -5.86
CA THR A 91 12.36 0.17 -5.01
C THR A 91 11.46 -0.30 -3.86
N ILE A 92 10.54 -1.22 -4.13
CA ILE A 92 9.71 -1.84 -3.09
C ILE A 92 10.59 -2.61 -2.11
N ILE A 93 11.47 -3.50 -2.61
CA ILE A 93 12.40 -4.28 -1.77
C ILE A 93 13.21 -3.35 -0.84
N ASN A 94 13.81 -2.28 -1.38
CA ASN A 94 14.59 -1.32 -0.60
C ASN A 94 13.78 -0.63 0.51
N ASN A 95 12.52 -0.29 0.26
CA ASN A 95 11.65 0.30 1.30
C ASN A 95 11.31 -0.68 2.41
N LEU A 96 11.07 -1.95 2.10
CA LEU A 96 10.77 -2.97 3.12
C LEU A 96 11.98 -3.21 4.03
N LEU A 97 13.18 -3.28 3.45
CA LEU A 97 14.46 -3.46 4.16
C LEU A 97 14.80 -2.28 5.09
N LYS A 98 14.43 -1.05 4.74
CA LYS A 98 14.62 0.14 5.58
C LYS A 98 14.01 -0.01 6.98
N TYR A 99 12.96 -0.82 7.11
CA TYR A 99 12.29 -1.11 8.39
C TYR A 99 12.80 -2.37 9.08
N HIS A 100 13.69 -3.16 8.46
CA HIS A 100 14.23 -4.43 8.95
C HIS A 100 15.73 -4.54 8.60
N PRO A 101 16.61 -3.82 9.33
CA PRO A 101 18.04 -3.76 9.04
C PRO A 101 18.72 -5.13 9.07
N GLU A 102 18.19 -6.10 9.81
CA GLU A 102 18.64 -7.49 9.85
C GLU A 102 18.51 -8.22 8.49
N SER A 103 17.60 -7.78 7.61
CA SER A 103 17.53 -8.26 6.22
C SER A 103 18.49 -7.52 5.28
N SER A 104 19.06 -6.39 5.71
CA SER A 104 19.90 -5.51 4.89
C SER A 104 21.32 -6.05 4.66
N GLU A 105 21.88 -6.84 5.58
CA GLU A 105 23.25 -7.38 5.45
C GLU A 105 23.44 -8.26 4.19
N ARG A 106 22.37 -8.92 3.73
CA ARG A 106 22.39 -9.77 2.52
C ARG A 106 22.27 -8.99 1.20
N LEU A 107 21.98 -7.68 1.27
CA LEU A 107 21.68 -6.83 0.12
C LEU A 107 22.57 -5.57 0.08
N ALA A 108 23.53 -5.45 0.99
CA ALA A 108 24.46 -4.33 1.15
C ALA A 108 25.55 -4.22 0.06
N MET A 109 25.13 -4.15 -1.22
CA MET A 109 26.00 -3.91 -2.39
C MET A 109 25.69 -2.58 -3.14
N GLY A 110 24.82 -1.70 -2.60
CA GLY A 110 24.59 -0.29 -3.06
C GLY A 110 23.28 -0.04 -3.84
N GLU A 111 22.72 1.16 -4.01
CA GLU A 111 23.05 2.53 -3.52
C GLU A 111 21.75 3.37 -3.27
N ALA A 112 21.80 4.71 -3.06
CA ALA A 112 20.79 5.48 -2.30
C ALA A 112 20.38 6.90 -2.82
N PHE A 113 19.38 7.48 -2.12
CA PHE A 113 18.91 8.89 -2.07
C PHE A 113 17.91 9.49 -3.12
N GLY A 114 16.99 10.34 -2.64
CA GLY A 114 16.28 11.40 -3.43
C GLY A 114 14.81 11.72 -3.02
N ILE A 115 14.37 13.00 -3.08
CA ILE A 115 13.01 13.47 -2.67
C ILE A 115 12.45 14.55 -3.64
N LYS A 116 11.17 14.47 -4.09
CA LYS A 116 10.18 15.60 -4.17
C LYS A 116 8.78 15.17 -4.66
N ALA A 117 7.70 15.77 -4.14
CA ALA A 117 6.31 15.51 -4.56
C ALA A 117 5.85 16.42 -5.75
N PRO A 118 4.91 15.97 -6.60
CA PRO A 118 4.38 16.74 -7.73
C PRO A 118 3.07 17.50 -7.41
N GLU A 119 2.87 18.63 -8.10
CA GLU A 119 1.70 19.52 -7.98
C GLU A 119 0.71 19.33 -9.14
N LYS A 120 -0.45 18.73 -8.88
CA LYS A 120 -1.68 18.96 -9.66
C LYS A 120 -2.91 18.45 -8.88
N LYS A 121 -3.90 19.32 -8.71
CA LYS A 121 -5.26 18.90 -8.31
C LYS A 121 -6.11 18.78 -9.57
N LEU A 122 -6.87 17.70 -9.69
CA LEU A 122 -7.98 17.60 -10.62
C LEU A 122 -9.19 18.28 -9.97
N ASP A 123 -9.96 19.02 -10.77
CA ASP A 123 -11.12 19.78 -10.31
C ASP A 123 -12.37 18.93 -10.57
N VAL A 124 -12.77 18.13 -9.57
CA VAL A 124 -13.91 17.21 -9.65
C VAL A 124 -14.72 17.36 -8.35
N ASP A 125 -15.95 17.85 -8.47
CA ASP A 125 -16.81 18.22 -7.35
C ASP A 125 -17.56 16.99 -6.78
N ILE A 126 -16.79 15.99 -6.32
CA ILE A 126 -17.29 14.80 -5.61
C ILE A 126 -17.10 15.02 -4.12
N ALA A 127 -18.20 15.14 -3.38
CA ALA A 127 -18.17 15.26 -1.93
C ALA A 127 -17.56 14.00 -1.29
N THR A 128 -16.63 14.20 -0.35
CA THR A 128 -16.05 13.12 0.46
C THR A 128 -17.08 12.59 1.46
N HIS A 129 -17.44 11.32 1.33
CA HIS A 129 -18.29 10.58 2.26
C HIS A 129 -17.42 9.62 3.07
N ILE A 130 -17.54 9.69 4.40
CA ILE A 130 -16.86 8.77 5.32
C ILE A 130 -17.92 8.10 6.19
N ASN A 131 -17.92 6.78 6.22
CA ASN A 131 -18.87 5.97 6.98
C ASN A 131 -18.11 4.94 7.82
N VAL A 132 -18.41 4.87 9.11
CA VAL A 132 -17.89 3.85 10.03
C VAL A 132 -19.03 2.89 10.40
N LYS A 133 -18.77 1.59 10.31
CA LYS A 133 -19.69 0.50 10.73
C LYS A 133 -19.00 -0.43 11.72
N ASP A 134 -19.79 -1.14 12.51
CA ASP A 134 -19.29 -2.27 13.30
C ASP A 134 -18.70 -3.36 12.38
N ASP A 135 -17.55 -3.91 12.75
CA ASP A 135 -16.91 -5.06 12.10
C ASP A 135 -16.42 -6.08 13.16
N GLY A 136 -17.24 -6.27 14.19
CA GLY A 136 -16.94 -7.17 15.31
C GLY A 136 -16.18 -6.52 16.48
N PRO A 137 -15.87 -7.31 17.51
CA PRO A 137 -15.68 -6.82 18.89
C PRO A 137 -14.42 -5.97 19.14
N LYS A 138 -13.55 -5.81 18.14
CA LYS A 138 -12.31 -5.02 18.21
C LYS A 138 -12.09 -4.13 16.99
N ARG A 139 -13.04 -4.07 16.05
CA ARG A 139 -12.81 -3.50 14.72
C ARG A 139 -14.01 -2.72 14.23
N SER A 140 -13.74 -1.83 13.30
CA SER A 140 -14.75 -1.10 12.55
C SER A 140 -14.43 -1.13 11.07
N LEU A 141 -15.46 -1.16 10.24
CA LEU A 141 -15.34 -0.99 8.80
C LEU A 141 -15.43 0.50 8.47
N LEU A 142 -14.30 1.10 8.14
CA LEU A 142 -14.18 2.48 7.68
C LEU A 142 -14.27 2.50 6.15
N SER A 143 -15.36 3.03 5.60
CA SER A 143 -15.58 3.22 4.17
C SER A 143 -15.37 4.69 3.80
N ILE A 144 -14.61 4.95 2.75
CA ILE A 144 -14.29 6.29 2.24
C ILE A 144 -14.66 6.33 0.75
N GLU A 145 -15.57 7.23 0.38
CA GLU A 145 -15.94 7.48 -1.01
C GLU A 145 -15.68 8.96 -1.34
N THR A 146 -14.83 9.25 -2.34
CA THR A 146 -14.36 10.61 -2.62
C THR A 146 -13.83 10.76 -4.04
N ALA A 147 -13.63 11.99 -4.52
CA ALA A 147 -12.87 12.25 -5.75
C ALA A 147 -11.50 11.54 -5.69
N ASP A 148 -11.25 10.63 -6.62
CA ASP A 148 -9.93 10.03 -6.77
C ASP A 148 -8.93 11.05 -7.31
N ARG A 149 -7.68 10.93 -6.86
CA ARG A 149 -6.57 11.76 -7.32
C ARG A 149 -5.23 11.09 -7.03
N PRO A 150 -4.20 11.37 -7.84
CA PRO A 150 -2.87 10.80 -7.68
C PRO A 150 -2.31 10.84 -6.24
N GLY A 151 -2.16 9.66 -5.64
CA GLY A 151 -1.69 9.51 -4.26
C GLY A 151 -2.67 9.93 -3.16
N LEU A 152 -3.99 9.93 -3.44
CA LEU A 152 -5.04 10.00 -2.43
C LEU A 152 -4.86 8.90 -1.37
N LEU A 153 -4.68 7.64 -1.80
CA LEU A 153 -4.49 6.51 -0.88
C LEU A 153 -3.30 6.70 0.07
N LEU A 154 -2.18 7.26 -0.43
CA LEU A 154 -1.02 7.59 0.40
C LEU A 154 -1.36 8.64 1.48
N GLU A 155 -2.24 9.57 1.18
CA GLU A 155 -2.71 10.60 2.12
C GLU A 155 -3.66 9.99 3.16
N ILE A 156 -4.60 9.15 2.73
CA ILE A 156 -5.52 8.40 3.59
C ILE A 156 -4.75 7.54 4.61
N VAL A 157 -3.81 6.70 4.15
CA VAL A 157 -3.06 5.80 5.03
C VAL A 157 -2.15 6.58 5.99
N LYS A 158 -1.59 7.72 5.58
CA LYS A 158 -0.85 8.63 6.48
C LYS A 158 -1.73 9.21 7.57
N ILE A 159 -2.91 9.73 7.22
CA ILE A 159 -3.86 10.28 8.19
C ILE A 159 -4.24 9.21 9.21
N MET A 160 -4.54 7.98 8.77
CA MET A 160 -4.82 6.85 9.68
C MET A 160 -3.66 6.59 10.65
N ALA A 161 -2.42 6.54 10.15
CA ALA A 161 -1.24 6.35 10.99
C ALA A 161 -1.04 7.51 11.99
N ASP A 162 -1.19 8.76 11.55
CA ASP A 162 -1.05 9.96 12.38
C ASP A 162 -2.09 9.99 13.53
N VAL A 163 -3.31 9.49 13.29
CA VAL A 163 -4.33 9.36 14.34
C VAL A 163 -4.28 8.04 15.13
N ASN A 164 -3.25 7.21 14.94
CA ASN A 164 -3.07 5.90 15.59
C ASN A 164 -4.20 4.88 15.31
N ILE A 165 -4.74 4.89 14.09
CA ILE A 165 -5.61 3.85 13.56
C ILE A 165 -4.73 2.78 12.90
N SER A 166 -4.87 1.53 13.35
CA SER A 166 -4.29 0.35 12.72
C SER A 166 -5.23 -0.17 11.63
N VAL A 167 -4.68 -0.49 10.46
CA VAL A 167 -5.39 -1.18 9.36
C VAL A 167 -5.04 -2.66 9.43
N GLU A 168 -6.03 -3.53 9.56
CA GLU A 168 -5.84 -5.00 9.58
C GLU A 168 -5.98 -5.61 8.17
N SER A 169 -6.94 -5.10 7.40
CA SER A 169 -7.13 -5.40 5.99
C SER A 169 -7.80 -4.22 5.27
N ALA A 170 -7.66 -4.18 3.94
CA ALA A 170 -8.26 -3.13 3.12
C ALA A 170 -8.65 -3.63 1.73
N GLU A 171 -9.73 -3.06 1.19
CA GLU A 171 -10.16 -3.15 -0.21
C GLU A 171 -10.05 -1.74 -0.80
N ILE A 172 -9.20 -1.56 -1.81
CA ILE A 172 -9.01 -0.29 -2.53
C ILE A 172 -9.57 -0.47 -3.93
N ASP A 173 -10.49 0.39 -4.34
CA ASP A 173 -11.09 0.35 -5.68
C ASP A 173 -11.36 1.76 -6.22
N THR A 174 -11.26 1.90 -7.54
CA THR A 174 -11.44 3.18 -8.25
C THR A 174 -12.45 2.99 -9.37
N GLU A 175 -13.61 3.62 -9.22
CA GLU A 175 -14.68 3.66 -10.21
C GLU A 175 -14.68 5.01 -10.95
N GLY A 176 -14.02 5.07 -12.11
CA GLY A 176 -13.98 6.25 -12.96
C GLY A 176 -13.13 7.38 -12.36
N LEU A 177 -13.77 8.31 -11.65
CA LEU A 177 -13.12 9.42 -10.92
C LEU A 177 -13.42 9.37 -9.40
N VAL A 178 -13.96 8.25 -8.91
CA VAL A 178 -14.35 8.05 -7.51
C VAL A 178 -13.51 6.93 -6.91
N ALA A 179 -12.75 7.23 -5.85
CA ALA A 179 -12.13 6.22 -5.00
C ALA A 179 -13.16 5.71 -3.99
N LYS A 180 -13.25 4.39 -3.82
CA LYS A 180 -14.20 3.69 -2.95
C LYS A 180 -13.47 2.69 -2.06
N ASP A 181 -12.73 3.23 -1.10
CA ASP A 181 -11.87 2.44 -0.23
C ASP A 181 -12.62 1.93 1.00
N LYS A 182 -12.30 0.71 1.43
CA LYS A 182 -12.76 0.12 2.68
C LYS A 182 -11.57 -0.36 3.49
N PHE A 183 -11.53 -0.02 4.77
CA PHE A 183 -10.49 -0.42 5.69
C PHE A 183 -11.12 -1.09 6.91
N HIS A 184 -10.69 -2.31 7.23
CA HIS A 184 -10.97 -2.95 8.50
C HIS A 184 -9.95 -2.44 9.51
N VAL A 185 -10.42 -1.64 10.47
CA VAL A 185 -9.55 -0.81 11.31
C VAL A 185 -9.83 -0.98 12.79
N SER A 186 -8.80 -0.79 13.60
CA SER A 186 -8.90 -0.69 15.05
C SER A 186 -8.13 0.51 15.59
N TYR A 187 -8.66 1.15 16.63
CA TYR A 187 -7.95 2.19 17.39
C TYR A 187 -7.44 1.58 18.68
N ARG A 188 -6.11 1.48 18.81
CA ARG A 188 -5.44 0.88 19.98
C ARG A 188 -5.94 -0.54 20.35
N GLY A 189 -6.34 -1.33 19.34
CA GLY A 189 -6.85 -2.69 19.52
C GLY A 189 -8.32 -2.81 19.93
N ALA A 190 -9.09 -1.72 19.80
CA ALA A 190 -10.54 -1.68 19.97
C ALA A 190 -11.23 -1.08 18.73
N ALA A 191 -12.55 -1.28 18.62
CA ALA A 191 -13.36 -0.64 17.59
C ALA A 191 -13.33 0.90 17.73
N LEU A 192 -13.56 1.60 16.61
CA LEU A 192 -13.82 3.05 16.61
C LEU A 192 -15.20 3.30 17.26
N ASN A 193 -15.24 4.20 18.25
CA ASN A 193 -16.45 4.66 18.93
C ASN A 193 -16.73 6.13 18.60
#